data_AF-A0A820F3T7-F1
#
_entry.id   AF-A0A820F3T7-F1
#
_cell.length_a   1.000
_cell.length_b   1.000
_cell.length_c   1.000
_cell.angle_alpha   90.00
_cell.angle_beta   90.00
_cell.angle_gamma   90.00
#
_symmetry.space_group_name_H-M   'P 1'
#
loop_
_entity.id
_entity.type
_entity.pdbx_description
1 polymer ?
#
loop_
_entity_poly.entity_id
_entity_poly.type
_entity_poly.pdbx_seq_one_letter_code
_entity_poly.pdbx_strand_id
1 'polypeptide(L)' 'ISEFTELTLVANLPLTDLKRLTWLSSEQESSHMFVPEQKAATNTTIRLIPMQIRTFNVLVQ' A
#
# COMPACT_ATOMS: atom_id res chain seq x y z
N ILE A 1 -15.27 -9.86 -8.33
CA ILE A 1 -14.70 -8.71 -7.61
C ILE A 1 -15.04 -7.48 -8.42
N SER A 2 -15.92 -6.63 -7.89
CA SER A 2 -16.36 -5.40 -8.56
C SER A 2 -15.55 -4.19 -8.12
N GLU A 3 -15.07 -4.18 -6.88
CA GLU A 3 -14.18 -3.14 -6.35
C GLU A 3 -13.03 -3.78 -5.57
N PHE A 4 -11.86 -3.16 -5.69
CA PHE A 4 -10.62 -3.62 -5.06
C PHE A 4 -9.77 -2.40 -4.68
N THR A 5 -9.76 -2.07 -3.39
CA THR A 5 -9.06 -0.89 -2.87
C THR A 5 -8.05 -1.30 -1.81
N GLU A 6 -6.79 -0.90 -1.99
CA GLU A 6 -5.75 -1.13 -0.98
C GLU A 6 -5.79 -0.05 0.10
N LEU A 7 -5.73 -0.48 1.36
CA LEU A 7 -5.84 0.35 2.55
C LEU A 7 -4.58 0.26 3.41
N THR A 8 -4.45 1.18 4.36
CA THR A 8 -3.49 1.08 5.47
C THR A 8 -3.72 -0.18 6.30
N LEU A 9 -2.74 -0.56 7.13
CA LEU A 9 -2.78 -1.79 7.92
C LEU A 9 -4.07 -1.96 8.75
N VAL A 10 -4.55 -0.88 9.34
CA VAL A 10 -5.76 -0.85 10.21
C VAL A 10 -7.05 -0.60 9.40
N ALA A 11 -6.97 -0.60 8.07
CA ALA A 11 -8.09 -0.39 7.16
C ALA A 11 -8.86 0.93 7.36
N ASN A 12 -8.17 1.98 7.83
CA ASN A 12 -8.82 3.25 8.16
C ASN A 12 -8.64 4.35 7.09
N LEU A 13 -7.76 4.16 6.12
CA LEU A 13 -7.46 5.13 5.05
C LEU A 13 -7.00 4.39 3.79
N PRO A 14 -7.32 4.88 2.57
CA PRO A 14 -6.69 4.41 1.34
C PRO A 14 -5.17 4.52 1.42
N LEU A 15 -4.45 3.49 0.95
CA LEU A 15 -2.99 3.48 1.03
C LEU A 15 -2.35 4.63 0.22
N THR A 16 -3.00 5.04 -0.87
CA THR A 16 -2.57 6.18 -1.72
C THR A 16 -2.57 7.51 -0.99
N ASP A 17 -3.40 7.64 0.03
CA ASP A 17 -3.58 8.89 0.76
C ASP A 17 -2.66 8.96 1.99
N LEU A 18 -1.91 7.89 2.27
CA LEU A 18 -0.98 7.81 3.39
C LEU A 18 0.18 8.78 3.21
N LYS A 19 0.26 9.77 4.10
CA LYS A 19 1.40 10.69 4.21
C LYS A 19 2.17 10.38 5.49
N ARG A 20 3.47 10.14 5.36
CA ARG A 20 4.39 9.92 6.49
C ARG A 20 5.56 10.90 6.42
N LEU A 21 6.06 11.29 7.58
CA LEU A 21 7.30 12.05 7.67
C LEU A 21 8.46 11.21 7.10
N THR A 22 9.36 11.88 6.40
CA THR A 22 10.59 11.27 5.89
C THR A 22 11.74 11.71 6.77
N TRP A 23 12.45 10.73 7.33
CA TRP A 23 13.62 10.92 8.16
C TRP A 23 14.86 10.44 7.41
N LEU A 24 15.94 11.20 7.53
CA LEU A 24 17.26 10.83 7.03
C LEU A 24 18.10 10.38 8.23
N SER A 25 18.68 9.18 8.16
CA SER A 25 19.60 8.70 9.18
C SER A 25 20.98 9.37 9.02
N SER A 26 21.81 9.28 10.05
CA SER A 26 23.22 9.71 9.98
C SER A 26 24.02 8.98 8.90
N GLU A 27 23.54 7.81 8.48
CA GLU A 27 24.14 6.94 7.45
C GLU A 27 23.54 7.19 6.06
N GLN A 28 22.79 8.28 5.88
CA GLN A 28 22.12 8.67 4.63
C GLN A 28 21.02 7.70 4.17
N GLU A 29 20.53 6.85 5.08
CA GLU A 29 19.37 6.01 4.81
C GLU A 29 18.09 6.84 4.93
N SER A 30 17.10 6.56 4.09
CA SER A 30 15.84 7.27 4.05
C SER A 30 14.69 6.39 4.50
N SER A 31 13.83 6.92 5.35
CA SER A 31 12.56 6.26 5.72
C SER A 31 11.47 6.39 4.65
N HIS A 32 11.80 6.93 3.46
CA HIS A 32 10.84 7.13 2.38
C HIS A 32 10.20 5.80 1.99
N MET A 33 8.87 5.76 2.05
CA MET A 33 8.10 4.61 1.58
C MET A 33 7.71 4.80 0.12
N PHE A 34 8.06 3.87 -0.74
CA PHE A 34 7.50 3.84 -2.09
C PHE A 34 6.09 3.25 -2.01
N VAL A 35 5.07 4.08 -2.31
CA VAL A 35 3.69 3.61 -2.48
C VAL A 35 3.49 3.38 -3.98
N PRO A 36 3.33 2.12 -4.44
CA PRO A 36 3.11 1.85 -5.86
C PRO A 36 1.77 2.46 -6.31
N GLU A 37 1.77 3.09 -7.48
CA GLU A 37 0.56 3.64 -8.09
C GLU A 37 -0.48 2.53 -8.34
N GLN A 38 -1.72 2.75 -7.90
CA GLN A 38 -2.82 1.82 -8.11
C GLN A 38 -3.23 1.83 -9.60
N LYS A 39 -2.90 0.76 -10.34
CA LYS A 39 -3.47 0.51 -11.68
C LYS A 39 -4.75 -0.31 -11.55
N ALA A 40 -5.79 0.10 -12.28
CA ALA A 40 -7.08 -0.57 -12.32
C ALA A 40 -6.95 -2.05 -12.72
N ALA A 41 -7.63 -2.92 -11.98
CA ALA A 41 -7.46 -4.36 -12.00
C ALA A 41 -8.11 -5.02 -13.23
N THR A 42 -7.33 -5.26 -14.29
CA THR A 42 -7.69 -6.24 -15.33
C THR A 42 -7.12 -7.63 -15.05
N ASN A 43 -6.18 -7.78 -14.10
CA ASN A 43 -5.66 -9.05 -13.58
C ASN A 43 -5.07 -8.83 -12.17
N THR A 44 -5.81 -9.18 -11.11
CA THR A 44 -5.39 -8.93 -9.72
C THR A 44 -4.34 -9.94 -9.26
N THR A 45 -3.07 -9.61 -9.41
CA THR A 45 -1.94 -10.37 -8.82
C THR A 45 -1.34 -9.58 -7.66
N ILE A 46 -1.37 -10.16 -6.45
CA ILE A 46 -0.81 -9.53 -5.25
C ILE A 46 0.60 -10.10 -5.02
N ARG A 47 1.60 -9.23 -5.08
CA ARG A 47 3.00 -9.56 -4.73
C ARG A 47 3.30 -9.06 -3.32
N LEU A 48 4.09 -9.87 -2.59
CA LEU A 48 4.58 -9.58 -1.25
C LEU A 48 6.10 -9.72 -1.22
N ILE A 49 6.78 -8.76 -0.58
CA ILE A 49 8.17 -8.92 -0.14
C ILE A 49 8.21 -9.53 1.28
N PRO A 50 9.34 -10.08 1.75
CA PRO A 50 9.44 -10.60 3.11
C PRO A 50 8.97 -9.59 4.16
N MET A 51 8.20 -10.08 5.14
CA MET A 51 7.58 -9.29 6.22
C MET A 51 6.58 -8.21 5.77
N GLN A 52 6.16 -8.17 4.50
CA GLN A 52 5.14 -7.23 4.04
C GLN A 52 3.73 -7.72 4.37
N ILE A 53 2.93 -6.84 4.98
CA ILE A 53 1.49 -7.04 5.18
C ILE A 53 0.75 -6.03 4.30
N ARG A 54 -0.23 -6.50 3.52
CA ARG A 54 -1.08 -5.67 2.66
C ARG A 54 -2.54 -5.89 3.02
N THR A 55 -3.30 -4.80 3.16
CA THR A 55 -4.71 -4.82 3.58
C THR A 55 -5.57 -4.31 2.43
N PHE A 56 -6.64 -5.04 2.10
CA PHE A 56 -7.53 -4.70 0.98
C PHE A 56 -8.98 -4.69 1.45
N ASN A 57 -9.73 -3.71 0.96
CA ASN A 57 -11.19 -3.73 0.98
C ASN A 57 -11.68 -4.21 -0.39
N VAL A 58 -12.49 -5.26 -0.40
CA VAL A 58 -12.91 -5.97 -1.61
C VAL A 58 -14.43 -6.10 -1.64
N LEU A 59 -15.06 -5.61 -2.70
CA LEU A 59 -16.47 -5.83 -2.94
C LEU A 59 -16.65 -7.10 -3.79
N VAL A 60 -17.37 -8.07 -3.22
CA VAL A 60 -17.74 -9.32 -3.88
C VAL A 60 -19.24 -9.24 -4.22
N GLN A 61 -19.56 -9.49 -5.50
CA GLN A 61 -20.93 -9.60 -6.01
C GLN A 61 -21.28 -11.06 -6.21
#